data_AF-A0A3D8VNA4-F1
#
_entry.id   AF-A0A3D8VNA4-F1
#
_cell.length_a   1.000
_cell.length_b   1.000
_cell.length_c   1.000
_cell.angle_alpha   90.00
_cell.angle_beta   90.00
_cell.angle_gamma   90.00
#
_symmetry.space_group_name_H-M   'P 1'
#
loop_
_entity.id
_entity.type
_entity.pdbx_description
1 polymer ?
#
loop_
_entity_poly.entity_id
_entity_poly.type
_entity_poly.pdbx_seq_one_letter_code
_entity_poly.pdbx_strand_id
1 'polypeptide(L)' 'METTRRKAFGIGELRIGWSSWNEKEQSVKWAYPDKRGSTSIRSPEVPLDILVELLVFALDEGILSLEQQHKIKNTLMK' A
#
# COMPACT_ATOMS: atom_id res chain seq x y z
N MET A 1 14.88 3.04 13.86
CA MET A 1 13.79 3.87 13.32
C MET A 1 12.89 2.97 12.50
N GLU A 2 11.59 2.99 12.75
CA GLU A 2 10.65 2.14 12.03
C GLU A 2 10.48 2.69 10.61
N THR A 3 11.01 1.98 9.61
CA THR A 3 11.04 2.40 8.20
C THR A 3 9.74 2.12 7.44
N THR A 4 8.79 1.44 8.09
CA THR A 4 7.53 1.00 7.48
C THR A 4 6.36 1.67 8.15
N ARG A 5 5.60 2.45 7.39
CA ARG A 5 4.32 3.04 7.80
C ARG A 5 3.23 1.98 7.75
N ARG A 6 2.30 2.01 8.70
CA ARG A 6 1.28 0.96 8.88
C ARG A 6 -0.08 1.56 9.22
N LYS A 7 -1.15 0.99 8.70
CA LYS A 7 -2.55 1.36 8.99
C LYS A 7 -3.41 0.10 9.04
N ALA A 8 -4.11 -0.14 10.14
CA ALA A 8 -5.05 -1.24 10.25
C ALA A 8 -6.20 -1.06 9.23
N PHE A 9 -6.56 -2.12 8.51
CA PHE A 9 -7.64 -2.09 7.52
C PHE A 9 -8.28 -3.46 7.33
N GLY A 10 -9.58 -3.56 7.61
CA GLY A 10 -10.33 -4.82 7.56
C GLY A 10 -9.73 -5.86 8.51
N ILE A 11 -9.47 -7.06 7.97
CA ILE A 11 -8.83 -8.16 8.71
C ILE A 11 -7.30 -8.04 8.79
N GLY A 12 -6.71 -7.03 8.14
CA GLY A 12 -5.27 -6.92 7.96
C GLY A 12 -4.73 -5.51 8.21
N GLU A 13 -3.57 -5.24 7.62
CA GLU A 13 -2.81 -4.02 7.81
C GLU A 13 -2.20 -3.58 6.47
N LEU A 14 -2.48 -2.34 6.08
CA LEU A 14 -1.82 -1.65 4.97
C LEU A 14 -0.42 -1.24 5.42
N ARG A 15 0.59 -1.50 4.59
CA ARG A 15 1.97 -1.17 4.91
C ARG A 15 2.64 -0.49 3.74
N ILE A 16 3.40 0.56 4.02
CA ILE A 16 4.24 1.25 3.03
C ILE A 16 5.66 1.31 3.57
N GLY A 17 6.62 0.85 2.80
CA GLY A 17 8.03 0.83 3.19
C GLY A 17 8.94 0.77 1.97
N TRP A 18 10.21 0.43 2.18
CA TRP A 18 11.15 0.23 1.08
C TRP A 18 11.00 -1.16 0.47
N SER A 19 11.12 -1.22 -0.85
CA SER A 19 11.16 -2.47 -1.60
C SER A 19 12.34 -3.31 -1.17
N SER A 20 12.12 -4.60 -0.92
CA SER A 20 13.22 -5.52 -0.55
C SER A 20 14.20 -5.80 -1.69
N TRP A 21 13.83 -5.44 -2.93
CA TRP A 21 14.64 -5.61 -4.13
C TRP A 21 15.31 -4.30 -4.61
N ASN A 22 14.90 -3.14 -4.08
CA ASN A 22 15.48 -1.85 -4.43
C ASN A 22 15.30 -0.85 -3.28
N GLU A 23 16.41 -0.48 -2.64
CA GLU A 23 16.41 0.44 -1.50
C GLU A 23 15.96 1.87 -1.82
N LYS A 24 15.87 2.23 -3.11
CA LYS A 24 15.44 3.56 -3.56
C LYS A 24 13.95 3.62 -3.91
N GLU A 25 13.26 2.50 -3.91
CA GLU A 25 11.85 2.42 -4.30
C GLU A 25 10.98 2.12 -3.10
N GLN A 26 9.87 2.85 -2.99
CA GLN A 26 8.84 2.52 -2.02
C GLN A 26 7.91 1.44 -2.58
N SER A 27 7.48 0.53 -1.71
CA SER A 27 6.50 -0.52 -2.00
C SER A 27 5.34 -0.45 -1.02
N VAL A 28 4.18 -0.84 -1.52
CA VAL A 28 2.95 -1.01 -0.75
C VAL A 28 2.65 -2.51 -0.60
N LYS A 29 2.09 -2.91 0.53
CA LYS A 29 1.63 -4.29 0.77
C LYS A 29 0.46 -4.30 1.73
N TRP A 30 -0.40 -5.30 1.57
CA TRP A 30 -1.42 -5.63 2.56
C TRP A 30 -1.00 -6.91 3.28
N ALA A 31 -0.85 -6.82 4.60
CA ALA A 31 -0.55 -7.95 5.46
C ALA A 31 -1.83 -8.42 6.14
N TYR A 32 -2.23 -9.67 5.92
CA TYR A 32 -3.49 -10.21 6.42
C TYR A 32 -3.28 -11.61 7.00
N PRO A 33 -4.12 -12.08 7.93
CA PRO A 33 -4.07 -13.45 8.41
C PRO A 33 -4.45 -14.40 7.27
N ASP A 34 -3.58 -15.36 6.99
CA ASP A 34 -3.88 -16.46 6.07
C ASP A 34 -4.86 -17.45 6.71
N LYS A 35 -5.32 -18.42 5.91
CA LYS A 35 -6.25 -19.47 6.39
C LYS A 35 -5.70 -20.32 7.54
N ARG A 36 -4.39 -20.26 7.80
CA ARG A 36 -3.67 -20.99 8.86
C ARG A 36 -3.38 -20.08 10.07
N GLY A 37 -3.86 -18.84 10.07
CA GLY A 37 -3.65 -17.85 11.12
C GLY A 37 -2.29 -17.16 11.10
N SER A 38 -1.43 -17.45 10.12
CA SER A 38 -0.14 -16.78 9.96
C SER A 38 -0.31 -15.49 9.15
N THR A 39 0.47 -14.45 9.42
CA THR A 39 0.42 -13.24 8.59
C THR A 39 0.99 -13.55 7.21
N SER A 40 0.17 -13.41 6.16
CA SER A 40 0.64 -13.43 4.78
C SER A 40 1.43 -12.16 4.50
N ILE A 41 2.75 -12.29 4.46
CA ILE A 41 3.68 -11.17 4.22
C ILE A 41 3.88 -10.93 2.72
N ARG A 42 3.72 -11.99 1.92
CA ARG A 42 3.83 -11.98 0.46
C ARG A 42 2.41 -11.88 -0.06
N SER A 43 1.95 -10.68 -0.41
CA SER A 43 0.62 -10.44 -1.01
C SER A 43 0.78 -10.33 -2.54
N PRO A 44 0.91 -11.44 -3.29
CA PRO A 44 1.11 -11.40 -4.74
C PRO A 44 -0.11 -10.82 -5.46
N GLU A 45 -1.29 -10.97 -4.86
CA GLU A 45 -2.56 -10.45 -5.34
C GLU A 45 -3.16 -9.56 -4.24
N VAL A 46 -3.79 -8.47 -4.65
CA VAL A 46 -4.43 -7.51 -3.74
C VAL A 46 -5.86 -7.27 -4.25
N PRO A 47 -6.88 -7.45 -3.40
CA PRO A 47 -8.26 -7.08 -3.75
C PRO A 47 -8.36 -5.60 -4.19
N LEU A 48 -9.29 -5.28 -5.09
CA LEU A 48 -9.37 -3.94 -5.68
C LEU A 48 -9.66 -2.84 -4.64
N ASP A 49 -10.53 -3.12 -3.67
CA ASP A 49 -10.83 -2.23 -2.54
C ASP A 49 -9.57 -1.95 -1.70
N ILE A 50 -8.79 -2.99 -1.42
CA ILE A 50 -7.51 -2.86 -0.72
C ILE A 50 -6.50 -2.06 -1.54
N LEU A 51 -6.44 -2.27 -2.86
CA LEU A 51 -5.57 -1.50 -3.74
C LEU A 51 -5.90 0.00 -3.70
N VAL A 52 -7.19 0.34 -3.75
CA VAL A 52 -7.65 1.74 -3.63
C VAL A 52 -7.22 2.33 -2.29
N GLU A 53 -7.40 1.59 -1.21
CA GLU A 53 -7.04 2.05 0.14
C GLU A 53 -5.52 2.17 0.35
N LEU A 54 -4.72 1.33 -0.29
CA LEU A 54 -3.26 1.49 -0.32
C LEU A 54 -2.87 2.81 -1.02
N LEU A 55 -3.55 3.18 -2.09
CA LEU A 55 -3.31 4.44 -2.79
C LEU A 55 -3.75 5.66 -1.95
N VAL A 56 -4.90 5.57 -1.29
CA VAL A 56 -5.36 6.61 -0.34
C VAL A 56 -4.38 6.76 0.80
N PHE A 57 -3.94 5.64 1.40
CA PHE A 57 -2.95 5.69 2.47
C PHE A 57 -1.62 6.29 2.01
N ALA A 58 -1.15 5.96 0.80
CA ALA A 58 0.05 6.57 0.24
C ALA A 58 -0.12 8.08 -0.02
N LEU A 59 -1.31 8.52 -0.40
CA LEU A 59 -1.63 9.93 -0.56
C LEU A 59 -1.58 10.67 0.79
N ASP A 60 -2.27 10.14 1.80
CA ASP A 60 -2.34 10.72 3.16
C ASP A 60 -0.96 10.86 3.79
N GLU A 61 -0.09 9.87 3.55
CA GLU A 61 1.28 9.84 4.04
C GLU A 61 2.25 10.73 3.23
N GLY A 62 1.77 11.42 2.19
CA GLY A 62 2.56 12.31 1.35
C GLY A 62 3.61 11.58 0.50
N ILE A 63 3.38 10.30 0.20
CA ILE A 63 4.30 9.44 -0.55
C ILE A 63 4.12 9.62 -2.06
N LEU A 64 2.88 9.85 -2.50
CA LEU A 64 2.61 10.06 -3.92
C LEU A 64 3.14 11.43 -4.37
N SER A 65 3.92 11.43 -5.45
CA SER A 65 4.39 12.68 -6.07
C SER A 65 3.22 13.47 -6.66
N LEU A 66 3.40 14.78 -6.82
CA LEU A 66 2.39 15.64 -7.45
C LEU A 66 1.99 15.14 -8.85
N GLU A 67 2.94 14.58 -9.59
CA GLU A 67 2.67 13.98 -10.90
C GLU A 67 1.76 12.75 -10.80
N GLN A 68 2.02 11.85 -9.84
CA GLN A 68 1.19 10.66 -9.60
C GLN A 68 -0.22 11.07 -9.17
N GLN A 69 -0.34 12.08 -8.31
CA GLN A 69 -1.63 12.62 -7.87
C GLN A 69 -2.43 13.20 -9.05
N HIS A 70 -1.79 13.99 -9.92
CA HIS A 70 -2.42 14.52 -11.12
C HIS A 70 -2.87 13.42 -12.08
N LYS A 71 -2.06 12.38 -12.27
CA LYS A 71 -2.41 11.23 -13.12
C LYS A 71 -3.66 10.52 -12.61
N ILE A 72 -3.77 10.29 -11.30
CA ILE A 72 -4.96 9.69 -10.68
C ILE A 72 -6.16 10.60 -10.89
N LYS A 73 -6.06 11.88 -10.52
CA LYS A 73 -7.16 12.85 -10.65
C LYS A 73 -7.69 12.94 -12.08
N ASN A 74 -6.80 13.07 -13.07
CA ASN A 74 -7.20 13.18 -14.47
C ASN A 74 -7.85 11.90 -15.01
N THR A 75 -7.52 10.74 -14.44
CA THR A 75 -8.13 9.47 -14.84
C THR A 75 -9.56 9.34 -14.31
N LEU A 76 -9.81 9.84 -13.10
CA LEU A 76 -11.13 9.79 -12.45
C LEU A 76 -12.11 10.87 -12.95
N MET A 77 -11.61 11.92 -13.60
CA MET A 77 -12.42 13.00 -14.18
C MET A 77 -12.81 12.75 -15.65
N LYS A 78 -12.48 11.58 -16.20
CA LYS A 78 -12.93 11.13 -17.52
C LYS A 78 -14.31 10.50 -17.43
#